data_AF-A0A328SQL8-F1
#
_entry.id   AF-A0A328SQL8-F1
#
_cell.length_a   1.000
_cell.length_b   1.000
_cell.length_c   1.000
_cell.angle_alpha   90.00
_cell.angle_beta   90.00
_cell.angle_gamma   90.00
#
_symmetry.space_group_name_H-M   'P 1'
#
loop_
_entity.id
_entity.type
_entity.pdbx_description
1 polymer ?
#
loop_
_entity_poly.entity_id
_entity_poly.type
_entity_poly.pdbx_seq_one_letter_code
_entity_poly.pdbx_strand_id
1 'polypeptide(L)'
;MSINFLEQIHNSNFFDIIKKDDAIVINLKQDNNVLISSWLNGGLLKNIKSVVNQSIGGNDYEDMLNGDYASFQSLKFKKLGLNPNNTAGLMTSACMDNYAISTKKYERLEVTTIATAGADKNGVKAGDTASFYEYNNNYFTHFGTINIFTIINANLHDGALVTASITATEAKTSVLQDLKIESQYSNHISTGTGTDGICIISNKNSENHLENAGKHSKLGELIAKTVQEAVRESLFLQTFMCVEYQSTVLSRLSRFNISFDDFYENSSHDDEIGYAAVFYDFNRDNRNVSFVSSVLNLIDEVQLDMLTVADVEAVYKELIFSHLDIDVKEEKIENVGDMLEILVDSINRYLFD
;
A
#
# COMPACT_ATOMS: atom_id res chain seq x y z
N MET A 1 9.91 -35.68 7.57
CA MET A 1 8.69 -35.70 6.73
C MET A 1 8.06 -34.33 6.93
N SER A 2 8.24 -33.40 6.00
CA SER A 2 7.64 -32.06 6.12
C SER A 2 6.12 -32.23 6.04
N ILE A 3 5.39 -31.78 7.05
CA ILE A 3 3.94 -31.69 6.97
C ILE A 3 3.67 -30.50 6.06
N ASN A 4 3.36 -30.77 4.79
CA ASN A 4 2.96 -29.70 3.87
C ASN A 4 1.57 -29.24 4.29
N PHE A 5 1.46 -28.00 4.74
CA PHE A 5 0.16 -27.43 5.10
C PHE A 5 -0.58 -27.09 3.80
N LEU A 6 -1.80 -27.60 3.66
CA LEU A 6 -2.64 -27.34 2.49
C LEU A 6 -4.04 -26.99 2.95
N GLU A 7 -4.50 -25.81 2.54
CA GLU A 7 -5.83 -25.30 2.83
C GLU A 7 -6.51 -24.86 1.52
N GLN A 8 -7.70 -25.39 1.27
CA GLN A 8 -8.53 -24.97 0.13
C GLN A 8 -9.32 -23.71 0.51
N ILE A 9 -8.96 -22.57 -0.07
CA ILE A 9 -9.60 -21.28 0.23
C ILE A 9 -10.82 -21.04 -0.65
N HIS A 10 -10.69 -21.31 -1.95
CA HIS A 10 -11.74 -21.07 -2.92
C HIS A 10 -11.74 -22.16 -3.99
N ASN A 11 -12.91 -22.54 -4.49
CA ASN A 11 -13.04 -23.51 -5.56
C ASN A 11 -14.18 -23.14 -6.50
N SER A 12 -13.87 -22.94 -7.78
CA SER A 12 -14.85 -22.72 -8.84
C SER A 12 -14.52 -23.56 -10.09
N ASN A 13 -15.37 -23.44 -11.12
CA ASN A 13 -15.13 -24.07 -12.42
C ASN A 13 -13.98 -23.43 -13.20
N PHE A 14 -13.65 -22.17 -12.93
CA PHE A 14 -12.58 -21.45 -13.65
C PHE A 14 -11.24 -21.57 -12.94
N PHE A 15 -11.23 -21.45 -11.62
CA PHE A 15 -10.01 -21.48 -10.82
C PHE A 15 -10.26 -22.02 -9.42
N ASP A 16 -9.20 -22.44 -8.75
CA ASP A 16 -9.18 -22.63 -7.31
C ASP A 16 -8.06 -21.81 -6.67
N ILE A 17 -8.21 -21.53 -5.38
CA ILE A 17 -7.21 -20.86 -4.56
C ILE A 17 -6.87 -21.82 -3.42
N ILE A 18 -5.60 -22.12 -3.29
CA ILE A 18 -5.06 -23.01 -2.27
C ILE A 18 -3.93 -22.27 -1.56
N LYS A 19 -3.96 -22.24 -0.22
CA LYS A 19 -2.79 -21.91 0.56
C LYS A 19 -1.96 -23.18 0.74
N LYS A 20 -0.72 -23.14 0.30
CA LYS A 20 0.24 -24.24 0.41
C LYS A 20 1.53 -23.72 1.02
N ASP A 21 1.81 -24.15 2.24
CA ASP A 21 2.93 -23.64 3.03
C ASP A 21 2.92 -22.09 3.05
N ASP A 22 4.02 -21.46 2.65
CA ASP A 22 4.18 -20.00 2.60
C ASP A 22 3.78 -19.39 1.25
N ALA A 23 2.79 -19.99 0.56
CA ALA A 23 2.33 -19.52 -0.75
C ALA A 23 0.81 -19.58 -0.90
N ILE A 24 0.25 -18.57 -1.57
CA ILE A 24 -1.09 -18.64 -2.15
C ILE A 24 -0.95 -19.05 -3.61
N VAL A 25 -1.53 -20.20 -3.97
CA VAL A 25 -1.51 -20.76 -5.32
C VAL A 25 -2.90 -20.65 -5.92
N ILE A 26 -2.98 -20.03 -7.11
CA ILE A 26 -4.21 -19.94 -7.89
C ILE A 26 -4.06 -20.89 -9.07
N ASN A 27 -4.79 -22.01 -9.09
CA ASN A 27 -4.77 -22.93 -10.23
C ASN A 27 -5.88 -22.59 -11.22
N LEU A 28 -5.51 -22.47 -12.49
CA LEU A 28 -6.40 -22.12 -13.58
C LEU A 28 -6.85 -23.38 -14.32
N LYS A 29 -8.16 -23.65 -14.27
CA LYS A 29 -8.78 -24.87 -14.80
C LYS A 29 -9.23 -24.73 -16.24
N GLN A 30 -9.25 -23.50 -16.77
CA GLN A 30 -9.62 -23.18 -18.14
C GLN A 30 -8.54 -22.32 -18.80
N ASP A 31 -8.62 -22.22 -20.13
CA ASP A 31 -7.79 -21.32 -20.90
C ASP A 31 -7.98 -19.88 -20.42
N ASN A 32 -6.89 -19.13 -20.41
CA ASN A 32 -6.82 -17.86 -19.72
C ASN A 32 -5.89 -16.88 -20.44
N ASN A 33 -6.10 -15.60 -20.18
CA ASN A 33 -5.12 -14.57 -20.46
C ASN A 33 -4.62 -14.01 -19.13
N VAL A 34 -3.31 -13.81 -19.00
CA VAL A 34 -2.69 -13.29 -17.78
C VAL A 34 -1.76 -12.14 -18.12
N LEU A 35 -1.87 -11.03 -17.40
CA LEU A 35 -0.89 -9.94 -17.41
C LEU A 35 -0.29 -9.86 -16.01
N ILE A 36 1.02 -10.06 -15.86
CA ILE A 36 1.67 -10.14 -14.54
C ILE A 36 3.06 -9.48 -14.51
N SER A 37 3.36 -8.77 -13.43
CA SER A 37 4.70 -8.19 -13.17
C SER A 37 5.64 -9.18 -12.48
N SER A 38 5.75 -10.40 -13.03
CA SER A 38 6.54 -11.51 -12.47
C SER A 38 8.00 -11.49 -12.96
N TRP A 39 8.93 -11.99 -12.14
CA TRP A 39 10.33 -12.21 -12.53
C TRP A 39 10.48 -13.37 -13.51
N LEU A 40 9.88 -14.53 -13.21
CA LEU A 40 9.78 -15.65 -14.14
C LEU A 40 8.42 -15.61 -14.83
N ASN A 41 8.41 -15.68 -16.16
CA ASN A 41 7.20 -15.57 -16.96
C ASN A 41 6.42 -14.27 -16.66
N GLY A 42 7.07 -13.12 -16.77
CA GLY A 42 6.41 -11.80 -16.69
C GLY A 42 5.76 -11.39 -18.01
N GLY A 43 4.91 -10.36 -17.96
CA GLY A 43 4.25 -9.77 -19.12
C GLY A 43 2.91 -10.44 -19.44
N LEU A 44 2.57 -10.48 -20.73
CA LEU A 44 1.33 -11.06 -21.24
C LEU A 44 1.53 -12.55 -21.56
N LEU A 45 0.77 -13.40 -20.88
CA LEU A 45 0.79 -14.85 -21.02
C LEU A 45 -0.58 -15.37 -21.43
N LYS A 46 -0.59 -16.57 -22.01
CA LYS A 46 -1.81 -17.29 -22.41
C LYS A 46 -1.75 -18.71 -21.86
N ASN A 47 -2.88 -19.19 -21.34
CA ASN A 47 -3.10 -20.59 -20.98
C ASN A 47 -2.10 -21.17 -19.97
N ILE A 48 -1.67 -20.35 -19.00
CA ILE A 48 -0.84 -20.83 -17.90
C ILE A 48 -1.68 -21.67 -16.93
N LYS A 49 -1.01 -22.50 -16.13
CA LYS A 49 -1.70 -23.45 -15.22
C LYS A 49 -1.85 -22.92 -13.82
N SER A 50 -0.90 -22.12 -13.34
CA SER A 50 -0.96 -21.57 -12.01
C SER A 50 -0.34 -20.18 -11.97
N VAL A 51 -0.83 -19.34 -11.06
CA VAL A 51 -0.06 -18.21 -10.56
C VAL A 51 0.14 -18.32 -9.06
N VAL A 52 1.22 -17.75 -8.55
CA VAL A 52 1.61 -17.90 -7.15
C VAL A 52 1.92 -16.53 -6.54
N ASN A 53 1.39 -16.27 -5.35
CA ASN A 53 1.92 -15.27 -4.44
C ASN A 53 2.79 -15.99 -3.41
N GLN A 54 4.10 -15.75 -3.43
CA GLN A 54 5.07 -16.47 -2.61
C GLN A 54 5.63 -15.54 -1.53
N SER A 55 5.53 -15.95 -0.25
CA SER A 55 6.28 -15.27 0.81
C SER A 55 7.77 -15.59 0.68
N ILE A 56 8.62 -14.60 0.95
CA ILE A 56 10.07 -14.75 1.08
C ILE A 56 10.50 -14.40 2.50
N GLY A 57 11.48 -15.12 3.04
CA GLY A 57 11.99 -14.88 4.37
C GLY A 57 13.26 -15.69 4.68
N GLY A 58 13.98 -15.29 5.73
CA GLY A 58 15.19 -15.98 6.18
C GLY A 58 16.23 -16.14 5.06
N ASN A 59 16.68 -17.37 4.84
CA ASN A 59 17.72 -17.70 3.87
C ASN A 59 17.32 -17.42 2.40
N ASP A 60 16.04 -17.15 2.10
CA ASP A 60 15.60 -16.82 0.75
C ASP A 60 16.31 -15.58 0.19
N TYR A 61 16.61 -14.58 1.04
CA TYR A 61 17.33 -13.38 0.60
C TYR A 61 18.76 -13.72 0.15
N GLU A 62 19.45 -14.60 0.87
CA GLU A 62 20.79 -15.07 0.49
C GLU A 62 20.74 -15.93 -0.79
N ASP A 63 19.75 -16.81 -0.92
CA ASP A 63 19.55 -17.63 -2.12
C ASP A 63 19.31 -16.76 -3.36
N MET A 64 18.57 -15.66 -3.22
CA MET A 64 18.31 -14.68 -4.29
C MET A 64 19.56 -13.87 -4.62
N LEU A 65 20.33 -13.46 -3.62
CA LEU A 65 21.60 -12.73 -3.79
C LEU A 65 22.68 -13.56 -4.49
N ASN A 66 22.74 -14.86 -4.18
CA ASN A 66 23.73 -15.78 -4.74
C ASN A 66 23.33 -16.33 -6.12
N GLY A 67 22.11 -16.05 -6.58
CA GLY A 67 21.55 -16.51 -7.84
C GLY A 67 20.89 -15.39 -8.63
N ASP A 68 19.95 -15.77 -9.51
CA ASP A 68 19.05 -14.82 -10.17
C ASP A 68 17.60 -15.05 -9.72
N TYR A 69 16.80 -13.97 -9.72
CA TYR A 69 15.41 -14.00 -9.24
C TYR A 69 14.53 -15.01 -9.98
N ALA A 70 14.77 -15.24 -11.28
CA ALA A 70 13.97 -16.18 -12.07
C ALA A 70 14.30 -17.64 -11.74
N SER A 71 15.58 -17.97 -11.53
CA SER A 71 16.03 -19.28 -11.06
C SER A 71 15.51 -19.58 -9.66
N PHE A 72 15.58 -18.61 -8.74
CA PHE A 72 15.00 -18.73 -7.41
C PHE A 72 13.50 -19.05 -7.47
N GLN A 73 12.75 -18.28 -8.26
CA GLN A 73 11.31 -18.48 -8.42
C GLN A 73 10.97 -19.84 -9.05
N SER A 74 11.76 -20.29 -10.05
CA SER A 74 11.64 -21.62 -10.64
C SER A 74 11.81 -22.74 -9.61
N LEU A 75 12.76 -22.61 -8.67
CA LEU A 75 12.98 -23.56 -7.59
C LEU A 75 11.80 -23.58 -6.60
N LYS A 76 11.26 -22.41 -6.23
CA LYS A 76 10.07 -22.31 -5.36
C LYS A 76 8.85 -22.98 -6.01
N PHE A 77 8.60 -22.75 -7.30
CA PHE A 77 7.52 -23.43 -8.02
C PHE A 77 7.68 -24.95 -8.00
N LYS A 78 8.89 -25.47 -8.23
CA LYS A 78 9.16 -26.91 -8.14
C LYS A 78 8.92 -27.47 -6.72
N LYS A 79 9.30 -26.74 -5.67
CA LYS A 79 9.03 -27.12 -4.27
C LYS A 79 7.52 -27.21 -3.99
N LEU A 80 6.73 -26.32 -4.59
CA LEU A 80 5.27 -26.37 -4.55
C LEU A 80 4.66 -27.48 -5.43
N GLY A 81 5.47 -28.24 -6.19
CA GLY A 81 5.00 -29.27 -7.11
C GLY A 81 4.42 -28.71 -8.42
N LEU A 82 4.74 -27.46 -8.75
CA LEU A 82 4.28 -26.77 -9.96
C LEU A 82 5.33 -26.83 -11.06
N ASN A 83 4.89 -26.81 -12.32
CA ASN A 83 5.79 -26.73 -13.48
C ASN A 83 6.16 -25.27 -13.76
N PRO A 84 7.44 -24.86 -13.63
CA PRO A 84 7.85 -23.48 -13.84
C PRO A 84 7.58 -22.94 -15.24
N ASN A 85 7.49 -23.80 -16.27
CA ASN A 85 7.22 -23.34 -17.64
C ASN A 85 5.77 -22.86 -17.83
N ASN A 86 4.86 -23.23 -16.92
CA ASN A 86 3.43 -22.90 -16.99
C ASN A 86 2.96 -22.17 -15.71
N THR A 87 3.88 -21.57 -14.97
CA THR A 87 3.61 -20.90 -13.69
C THR A 87 4.29 -19.54 -13.68
N ALA A 88 3.56 -18.50 -13.27
CA ALA A 88 4.12 -17.17 -13.00
C ALA A 88 3.85 -16.79 -11.54
N GLY A 89 4.52 -15.78 -11.00
CA GLY A 89 4.24 -15.44 -9.61
C GLY A 89 4.88 -14.15 -9.12
N LEU A 90 4.31 -13.64 -8.05
CA LEU A 90 4.84 -12.49 -7.32
C LEU A 90 5.50 -12.98 -6.03
N MET A 91 6.46 -12.20 -5.54
CA MET A 91 7.15 -12.46 -4.28
C MET A 91 6.84 -11.33 -3.30
N THR A 92 6.76 -11.64 -2.01
CA THR A 92 6.48 -10.64 -0.97
C THR A 92 7.05 -11.08 0.37
N SER A 93 7.32 -10.13 1.26
CA SER A 93 7.62 -10.41 2.67
C SER A 93 6.37 -10.41 3.55
N ALA A 94 5.19 -10.13 2.98
CA ALA A 94 3.92 -10.21 3.68
C ALA A 94 3.60 -11.67 4.04
N CYS A 95 3.00 -11.89 5.21
CA CYS A 95 2.64 -13.21 5.67
C CYS A 95 1.46 -13.75 4.86
N MET A 96 1.55 -14.99 4.36
CA MET A 96 0.45 -15.63 3.62
C MET A 96 -0.73 -16.04 4.51
N ASP A 97 -0.73 -15.75 5.82
CA ASP A 97 -1.94 -15.79 6.67
C ASP A 97 -2.74 -14.48 6.60
N ASN A 98 -2.10 -13.39 6.19
CA ASN A 98 -2.69 -12.05 6.14
C ASN A 98 -3.20 -11.67 4.75
N TYR A 99 -3.52 -12.66 3.93
CA TYR A 99 -4.17 -12.42 2.65
C TYR A 99 -5.63 -12.01 2.87
N ALA A 100 -6.16 -11.21 1.95
CA ALA A 100 -7.57 -10.86 1.92
C ALA A 100 -8.15 -11.15 0.53
N ILE A 101 -9.43 -11.53 0.48
CA ILE A 101 -10.16 -11.83 -0.76
C ILE A 101 -11.44 -11.01 -0.81
N SER A 102 -11.65 -10.30 -1.91
CA SER A 102 -12.93 -9.66 -2.21
C SER A 102 -13.48 -10.13 -3.55
N THR A 103 -14.76 -10.50 -3.57
CA THR A 103 -15.49 -10.84 -4.79
C THR A 103 -16.69 -9.91 -4.95
N LYS A 104 -16.84 -9.30 -6.13
CA LYS A 104 -18.02 -8.51 -6.49
C LYS A 104 -18.61 -9.01 -7.80
N LYS A 105 -19.93 -8.93 -7.91
CA LYS A 105 -20.70 -9.38 -9.08
C LYS A 105 -21.63 -8.29 -9.59
N TYR A 106 -21.81 -8.23 -10.90
CA TYR A 106 -22.84 -7.43 -11.55
C TYR A 106 -23.34 -8.18 -12.78
N GLU A 107 -24.62 -8.56 -12.79
CA GLU A 107 -25.21 -9.43 -13.81
C GLU A 107 -24.37 -10.71 -14.02
N ARG A 108 -23.75 -10.86 -15.20
CA ARG A 108 -22.88 -11.99 -15.55
C ARG A 108 -21.40 -11.76 -15.25
N LEU A 109 -21.01 -10.54 -14.84
CA LEU A 109 -19.64 -10.21 -14.49
C LEU A 109 -19.35 -10.58 -13.05
N GLU A 110 -18.19 -11.20 -12.84
CA GLU A 110 -17.66 -11.53 -11.53
C GLU A 110 -16.16 -11.23 -11.53
N VAL A 111 -15.74 -10.44 -10.55
CA VAL A 111 -14.35 -10.09 -10.29
C VAL A 111 -13.99 -10.56 -8.89
N THR A 112 -12.90 -11.29 -8.76
CA THR A 112 -12.34 -11.72 -7.48
C THR A 112 -10.92 -11.19 -7.39
N THR A 113 -10.62 -10.43 -6.33
CA THR A 113 -9.27 -9.96 -6.04
C THR A 113 -8.75 -10.62 -4.78
N ILE A 114 -7.50 -11.05 -4.81
CA ILE A 114 -6.72 -11.49 -3.65
C ILE A 114 -5.58 -10.49 -3.47
N ALA A 115 -5.37 -10.03 -2.25
CA ALA A 115 -4.27 -9.14 -1.94
C ALA A 115 -3.49 -9.58 -0.70
N THR A 116 -2.20 -9.29 -0.69
CA THR A 116 -1.35 -9.26 0.50
C THR A 116 -0.66 -7.93 0.50
N ALA A 117 -0.67 -7.20 1.62
CA ALA A 117 -0.22 -5.81 1.65
C ALA A 117 0.52 -5.48 2.94
N GLY A 118 1.70 -4.87 2.80
CA GLY A 118 2.41 -4.19 3.89
C GLY A 118 3.07 -2.93 3.36
N ALA A 119 2.86 -1.80 4.05
CA ALA A 119 3.30 -0.48 3.60
C ALA A 119 3.83 0.41 4.75
N ASP A 120 4.02 -0.13 5.95
CA ASP A 120 4.40 0.61 7.15
C ASP A 120 5.87 1.07 7.17
N LYS A 121 6.77 0.36 6.47
CA LYS A 121 8.23 0.63 6.49
C LYS A 121 8.87 0.81 5.12
N ASN A 122 8.05 0.78 4.07
CA ASN A 122 8.48 0.69 2.68
C ASN A 122 7.50 1.39 1.73
N GLY A 123 6.53 2.14 2.28
CA GLY A 123 5.69 3.03 1.50
C GLY A 123 6.55 4.01 0.71
N VAL A 124 6.22 4.20 -0.56
CA VAL A 124 6.94 5.12 -1.46
C VAL A 124 5.96 5.83 -2.38
N LYS A 125 6.23 7.10 -2.66
CA LYS A 125 5.52 7.85 -3.69
C LYS A 125 6.27 7.73 -5.01
N ALA A 126 5.54 7.47 -6.08
CA ALA A 126 6.12 7.50 -7.42
C ALA A 126 6.74 8.88 -7.69
N GLY A 127 8.04 8.91 -8.00
CA GLY A 127 8.82 10.13 -8.16
C GLY A 127 9.76 10.45 -6.99
N ASP A 128 9.63 9.74 -5.86
CA ASP A 128 10.62 9.82 -4.78
C ASP A 128 12.00 9.33 -5.24
N THR A 129 13.04 9.74 -4.51
CA THR A 129 14.43 9.35 -4.79
C THR A 129 14.58 7.83 -4.79
N ALA A 130 15.18 7.30 -5.86
CA ALA A 130 15.39 5.87 -6.01
C ALA A 130 16.39 5.32 -4.98
N SER A 131 16.12 4.12 -4.46
CA SER A 131 16.98 3.43 -3.48
C SER A 131 18.10 2.60 -4.11
N PHE A 132 18.06 2.37 -5.42
CA PHE A 132 19.10 1.66 -6.16
C PHE A 132 19.18 2.13 -7.62
N TYR A 133 20.34 1.88 -8.23
CA TYR A 133 20.55 2.02 -9.67
C TYR A 133 20.83 0.63 -10.24
N GLU A 134 20.08 0.25 -11.27
CA GLU A 134 20.28 -1.01 -11.99
C GLU A 134 21.14 -0.79 -13.24
N TYR A 135 22.17 -1.63 -13.41
CA TYR A 135 22.96 -1.70 -14.63
C TYR A 135 23.27 -3.16 -14.97
N ASN A 136 22.92 -3.60 -16.18
CA ASN A 136 23.13 -4.97 -16.66
C ASN A 136 22.58 -6.05 -15.69
N ASN A 137 21.35 -5.89 -15.19
CA ASN A 137 20.70 -6.78 -14.23
C ASN A 137 21.42 -6.92 -12.88
N ASN A 138 22.32 -5.98 -12.54
CA ASN A 138 22.99 -5.95 -11.26
C ASN A 138 22.39 -4.85 -10.37
N TYR A 139 21.67 -5.29 -9.34
CA TYR A 139 21.04 -4.47 -8.32
C TYR A 139 20.56 -5.39 -7.18
N PHE A 140 20.24 -4.78 -6.04
CA PHE A 140 19.56 -5.45 -4.93
C PHE A 140 18.24 -4.75 -4.64
N THR A 141 17.17 -5.52 -4.47
CA THR A 141 15.87 -4.99 -4.10
C THR A 141 15.46 -5.48 -2.72
N HIS A 142 14.92 -4.58 -1.91
CA HIS A 142 14.27 -4.94 -0.66
C HIS A 142 12.81 -5.27 -0.98
N PHE A 143 12.40 -6.48 -0.64
CA PHE A 143 11.01 -6.89 -0.83
C PHE A 143 10.19 -6.49 0.39
N GLY A 144 9.10 -5.80 0.11
CA GLY A 144 8.04 -5.44 1.02
C GLY A 144 6.97 -4.89 0.09
N THR A 145 5.79 -5.49 0.05
CA THR A 145 4.92 -5.23 -1.11
C THR A 145 3.45 -5.39 -0.85
N ILE A 146 2.72 -4.73 -1.75
CA ILE A 146 1.33 -4.97 -2.03
C ILE A 146 1.26 -5.80 -3.33
N ASN A 147 0.92 -7.07 -3.19
CA ASN A 147 0.66 -7.95 -4.33
C ASN A 147 -0.84 -8.10 -4.54
N ILE A 148 -1.29 -7.87 -5.78
CA ILE A 148 -2.71 -7.89 -6.15
C ILE A 148 -2.93 -8.88 -7.30
N PHE A 149 -3.80 -9.85 -7.06
CA PHE A 149 -4.23 -10.83 -8.07
C PHE A 149 -5.72 -10.65 -8.33
N THR A 150 -6.10 -10.26 -9.54
CA THR A 150 -7.50 -10.00 -9.92
C THR A 150 -7.92 -10.97 -11.03
N ILE A 151 -8.90 -11.82 -10.71
CA ILE A 151 -9.48 -12.82 -11.60
C ILE A 151 -10.83 -12.31 -12.10
N ILE A 152 -11.03 -12.36 -13.41
CA ILE A 152 -12.21 -11.87 -14.12
C ILE A 152 -12.82 -13.03 -14.91
N ASN A 153 -14.11 -13.28 -14.73
CA ASN A 153 -14.82 -14.41 -15.38
C ASN A 153 -15.16 -14.18 -16.87
N ALA A 154 -14.65 -13.11 -17.47
CA ALA A 154 -14.86 -12.70 -18.86
C ALA A 154 -13.59 -12.83 -19.70
N ASN A 155 -13.73 -12.83 -21.02
CA ASN A 155 -12.60 -12.88 -21.95
C ASN A 155 -12.16 -11.46 -22.30
N LEU A 156 -10.97 -11.07 -21.87
CA LEU A 156 -10.45 -9.72 -22.09
C LEU A 156 -9.48 -9.70 -23.27
N HIS A 157 -9.61 -8.68 -24.11
CA HIS A 157 -8.58 -8.29 -25.06
C HIS A 157 -7.31 -7.80 -24.35
N ASP A 158 -6.16 -7.88 -25.02
CA ASP A 158 -4.86 -7.52 -24.43
C ASP A 158 -4.83 -6.07 -23.92
N GLY A 159 -5.41 -5.13 -24.66
CA GLY A 159 -5.55 -3.74 -24.22
C GLY A 159 -6.46 -3.58 -22.99
N ALA A 160 -7.47 -4.44 -22.83
CA ALA A 160 -8.34 -4.44 -21.65
C ALA A 160 -7.60 -4.97 -20.41
N LEU A 161 -6.70 -5.95 -20.57
CA LEU A 161 -5.84 -6.44 -19.48
C LEU A 161 -4.89 -5.35 -18.97
N VAL A 162 -4.28 -4.59 -19.88
CA VAL A 162 -3.44 -3.44 -19.53
C VAL A 162 -4.27 -2.35 -18.84
N THR A 163 -5.46 -2.05 -19.37
CA THR A 163 -6.35 -1.06 -18.74
C THR A 163 -6.82 -1.50 -17.34
N ALA A 164 -7.02 -2.81 -17.14
CA ALA A 164 -7.37 -3.39 -15.85
C ALA A 164 -6.22 -3.25 -14.84
N SER A 165 -4.96 -3.42 -15.26
CA SER A 165 -3.81 -3.24 -14.36
C SER A 165 -3.64 -1.77 -13.93
N ILE A 166 -3.91 -0.81 -14.83
CA ILE A 166 -3.96 0.62 -14.49
C ILE A 166 -5.03 0.86 -13.41
N THR A 167 -6.26 0.39 -13.66
CA THR A 167 -7.39 0.61 -12.73
C THR A 167 -7.13 -0.01 -11.35
N ALA A 168 -6.56 -1.22 -11.31
CA ALA A 168 -6.18 -1.86 -10.05
C ALA A 168 -5.03 -1.14 -9.34
N THR A 169 -4.05 -0.61 -10.08
CA THR A 169 -2.97 0.21 -9.51
C THR A 169 -3.51 1.48 -8.85
N GLU A 170 -4.38 2.22 -9.55
CA GLU A 170 -5.02 3.42 -9.02
C GLU A 170 -5.94 3.12 -7.83
N ALA A 171 -6.65 1.99 -7.85
CA ALA A 171 -7.48 1.55 -6.74
C ALA A 171 -6.65 1.29 -5.48
N LYS A 172 -5.52 0.59 -5.60
CA LYS A 172 -4.54 0.43 -4.52
C LYS A 172 -4.03 1.78 -4.03
N THR A 173 -3.58 2.65 -4.94
CA THR A 173 -3.11 3.99 -4.58
C THR A 173 -4.17 4.80 -3.84
N SER A 174 -5.44 4.71 -4.23
CA SER A 174 -6.54 5.40 -3.52
C SER A 174 -6.72 4.91 -2.08
N VAL A 175 -6.51 3.61 -1.81
CA VAL A 175 -6.53 3.08 -0.44
C VAL A 175 -5.42 3.72 0.40
N LEU A 176 -4.21 3.78 -0.14
CA LEU A 176 -3.07 4.39 0.56
C LEU A 176 -3.30 5.88 0.80
N GLN A 177 -3.90 6.57 -0.17
CA GLN A 177 -4.29 7.96 -0.05
C GLN A 177 -5.32 8.19 1.06
N ASP A 178 -6.39 7.40 1.09
CA ASP A 178 -7.43 7.50 2.10
C ASP A 178 -6.90 7.23 3.52
N LEU A 179 -5.93 6.32 3.64
CA LEU A 179 -5.25 6.01 4.90
C LEU A 179 -4.10 6.98 5.21
N LYS A 180 -3.76 7.92 4.30
CA LYS A 180 -2.63 8.84 4.40
C LYS A 180 -1.31 8.15 4.75
N ILE A 181 -1.06 6.99 4.16
CA ILE A 181 0.16 6.22 4.44
C ILE A 181 1.36 6.98 3.88
N GLU A 182 2.30 7.31 4.74
CA GLU A 182 3.48 8.11 4.42
C GLU A 182 4.44 7.38 3.47
N SER A 183 5.19 8.18 2.70
CA SER A 183 6.42 7.70 2.08
C SER A 183 7.54 7.66 3.11
N GLN A 184 8.42 6.66 3.01
CA GLN A 184 9.65 6.58 3.80
C GLN A 184 10.83 7.33 3.15
N TYR A 185 10.57 8.01 2.02
CA TYR A 185 11.58 8.71 1.23
C TYR A 185 11.27 10.20 1.02
N SER A 186 10.09 10.65 1.46
CA SER A 186 9.64 12.04 1.38
C SER A 186 8.49 12.28 2.36
N ASN A 187 8.09 13.54 2.58
CA ASN A 187 7.00 13.88 3.49
C ASN A 187 5.60 13.74 2.86
N HIS A 188 5.52 13.08 1.70
CA HIS A 188 4.29 12.92 0.94
C HIS A 188 3.59 11.60 1.24
N ILE A 189 2.34 11.51 0.81
CA ILE A 189 1.57 10.26 0.84
C ILE A 189 2.09 9.29 -0.24
N SER A 190 2.36 8.05 0.17
CA SER A 190 2.79 6.95 -0.69
C SER A 190 1.73 6.59 -1.74
N THR A 191 2.19 6.14 -2.91
CA THR A 191 1.33 5.65 -4.00
C THR A 191 1.38 4.14 -4.15
N GLY A 192 2.25 3.49 -3.39
CA GLY A 192 2.55 2.06 -3.45
C GLY A 192 3.70 1.72 -2.52
N THR A 193 4.29 0.55 -2.73
CA THR A 193 5.64 0.23 -2.25
C THR A 193 6.62 0.19 -3.42
N GLY A 194 7.91 0.10 -3.12
CA GLY A 194 8.96 -0.01 -4.15
C GLY A 194 8.92 -1.31 -4.97
N THR A 195 8.08 -2.29 -4.59
CA THR A 195 8.04 -3.61 -5.24
C THR A 195 6.61 -4.13 -5.46
N ASP A 196 5.63 -3.23 -5.60
CA ASP A 196 4.23 -3.59 -5.86
C ASP A 196 4.09 -4.57 -7.02
N GLY A 197 3.35 -5.65 -6.80
CA GLY A 197 3.10 -6.67 -7.79
C GLY A 197 1.64 -6.72 -8.23
N ILE A 198 1.40 -6.92 -9.52
CA ILE A 198 0.05 -7.02 -10.07
C ILE A 198 -0.08 -8.21 -11.02
N CYS A 199 -1.22 -8.90 -10.93
CA CYS A 199 -1.60 -10.00 -11.79
C CYS A 199 -3.07 -9.88 -12.17
N ILE A 200 -3.37 -9.67 -13.45
CA ILE A 200 -4.73 -9.65 -13.99
C ILE A 200 -4.95 -10.94 -14.78
N ILE A 201 -6.02 -11.67 -14.46
CA ILE A 201 -6.36 -12.96 -15.06
C ILE A 201 -7.77 -12.86 -15.66
N SER A 202 -7.93 -13.27 -16.92
CA SER A 202 -9.23 -13.32 -17.59
C SER A 202 -9.53 -14.71 -18.14
N ASN A 203 -10.81 -15.09 -18.12
CA ASN A 203 -11.25 -16.38 -18.64
C ASN A 203 -11.38 -16.33 -20.17
N LYS A 204 -10.42 -16.94 -20.88
CA LYS A 204 -10.39 -16.96 -22.34
C LYS A 204 -11.51 -17.80 -22.95
N ASN A 205 -12.08 -18.74 -22.19
CA ASN A 205 -13.20 -19.57 -22.61
C ASN A 205 -14.57 -18.89 -22.44
N SER A 206 -14.62 -17.71 -21.82
CA SER A 206 -15.88 -16.98 -21.65
C SER A 206 -16.38 -16.43 -22.98
N GLU A 207 -17.67 -16.61 -23.27
CA GLU A 207 -18.33 -15.99 -24.44
C GLU A 207 -18.51 -14.47 -24.27
N ASN A 208 -18.31 -13.95 -23.05
CA ASN A 208 -18.41 -12.53 -22.77
C ASN A 208 -17.07 -11.83 -23.06
N HIS A 209 -16.96 -11.19 -24.22
CA HIS A 209 -15.77 -10.47 -24.65
C HIS A 209 -15.80 -9.01 -24.19
N LEU A 210 -14.73 -8.55 -23.54
CA LEU A 210 -14.63 -7.19 -23.02
C LEU A 210 -13.35 -6.50 -23.50
N GLU A 211 -13.50 -5.26 -23.92
CA GLU A 211 -12.40 -4.42 -24.44
C GLU A 211 -12.07 -3.24 -23.51
N ASN A 212 -12.93 -2.93 -22.53
CA ASN A 212 -12.78 -1.79 -21.65
C ASN A 212 -12.83 -2.22 -20.18
N ALA A 213 -11.76 -1.90 -19.45
CA ALA A 213 -11.65 -2.12 -18.01
C ALA A 213 -11.33 -0.82 -17.25
N GLY A 214 -11.52 0.35 -17.90
CA GLY A 214 -11.26 1.65 -17.30
C GLY A 214 -12.38 2.06 -16.34
N LYS A 215 -12.14 3.12 -15.56
CA LYS A 215 -13.01 3.59 -14.46
C LYS A 215 -14.45 3.95 -14.85
N HIS A 216 -14.73 4.25 -16.12
CA HIS A 216 -16.10 4.49 -16.60
C HIS A 216 -16.87 3.20 -16.94
N SER A 217 -16.19 2.06 -17.05
CA SER A 217 -16.80 0.77 -17.34
C SER A 217 -17.24 0.06 -16.06
N LYS A 218 -18.29 -0.77 -16.16
CA LYS A 218 -18.72 -1.60 -15.03
C LYS A 218 -17.62 -2.58 -14.59
N LEU A 219 -16.83 -3.12 -15.53
CA LEU A 219 -15.69 -3.97 -15.21
C LEU A 219 -14.66 -3.21 -14.37
N GLY A 220 -14.28 -2.00 -14.79
CA GLY A 220 -13.34 -1.15 -14.06
C GLY A 220 -13.85 -0.78 -12.67
N GLU A 221 -15.14 -0.48 -12.52
CA GLU A 221 -15.76 -0.27 -11.19
C GLU A 221 -15.61 -1.49 -10.28
N LEU A 222 -15.90 -2.69 -10.80
CA LEU A 222 -15.79 -3.93 -10.01
C LEU A 222 -14.33 -4.22 -9.61
N ILE A 223 -13.39 -4.06 -10.54
CA ILE A 223 -11.95 -4.20 -10.27
C ILE A 223 -11.53 -3.23 -9.18
N ALA A 224 -11.89 -1.95 -9.29
CA ALA A 224 -11.48 -0.95 -8.31
C ALA A 224 -12.04 -1.29 -6.92
N LYS A 225 -13.33 -1.66 -6.83
CA LYS A 225 -13.96 -2.01 -5.54
C LYS A 225 -13.36 -3.26 -4.91
N THR A 226 -13.13 -4.34 -5.67
CA THR A 226 -12.54 -5.57 -5.12
C THR A 226 -11.10 -5.34 -4.67
N VAL A 227 -10.32 -4.56 -5.42
CA VAL A 227 -8.95 -4.18 -5.04
C VAL A 227 -8.96 -3.32 -3.79
N GLN A 228 -9.80 -2.29 -3.71
CA GLN A 228 -9.88 -1.42 -2.54
C GLN A 228 -10.20 -2.20 -1.25
N GLU A 229 -11.17 -3.10 -1.31
CA GLU A 229 -11.59 -3.92 -0.17
C GLU A 229 -10.49 -4.90 0.24
N ALA A 230 -9.91 -5.66 -0.70
CA ALA A 230 -8.84 -6.61 -0.40
C ALA A 230 -7.56 -5.93 0.10
N VAL A 231 -7.17 -4.79 -0.47
CA VAL A 231 -5.98 -4.05 -0.02
C VAL A 231 -6.18 -3.48 1.38
N ARG A 232 -7.35 -2.89 1.69
CA ARG A 232 -7.64 -2.40 3.06
C ARG A 232 -7.56 -3.50 4.10
N GLU A 233 -8.21 -4.64 3.82
CA GLU A 233 -8.25 -5.75 4.76
C GLU A 233 -6.86 -6.39 4.94
N SER A 234 -6.11 -6.59 3.85
CA SER A 234 -4.75 -7.14 3.96
C SER A 234 -3.76 -6.19 4.67
N LEU A 235 -3.86 -4.87 4.47
CA LEU A 235 -3.09 -3.89 5.26
C LEU A 235 -3.43 -3.98 6.75
N PHE A 236 -4.70 -4.09 7.08
CA PHE A 236 -5.13 -4.26 8.47
C PHE A 236 -4.62 -5.58 9.08
N LEU A 237 -4.73 -6.70 8.37
CA LEU A 237 -4.24 -7.99 8.86
C LEU A 237 -2.72 -8.01 9.04
N GLN A 238 -1.97 -7.35 8.14
CA GLN A 238 -0.51 -7.37 8.14
C GLN A 238 0.11 -6.40 9.14
N THR A 239 -0.41 -5.16 9.25
CA THR A 239 0.21 -4.07 10.01
C THR A 239 -0.77 -3.30 10.89
N PHE A 240 -2.01 -3.77 11.06
CA PHE A 240 -3.11 -3.07 11.76
C PHE A 240 -3.46 -1.70 11.18
N MET A 241 -3.03 -1.45 9.94
CA MET A 241 -3.20 -0.16 9.29
C MET A 241 -4.65 0.03 8.84
N CYS A 242 -5.37 0.88 9.57
CA CYS A 242 -6.78 1.20 9.35
C CYS A 242 -7.08 2.68 9.63
N VAL A 243 -8.34 3.09 9.42
CA VAL A 243 -8.79 4.47 9.65
C VAL A 243 -8.62 4.86 11.11
N GLU A 244 -8.94 3.98 12.05
CA GLU A 244 -8.83 4.23 13.49
C GLU A 244 -7.39 4.45 13.91
N TYR A 245 -6.45 3.64 13.39
CA TYR A 245 -5.03 3.81 13.62
C TYR A 245 -4.53 5.16 13.08
N GLN A 246 -4.97 5.53 11.88
CA GLN A 246 -4.55 6.75 11.21
C GLN A 246 -5.24 8.03 11.73
N SER A 247 -6.20 7.92 12.65
CA SER A 247 -6.98 9.04 13.18
C SER A 247 -6.40 9.56 14.50
N THR A 248 -5.10 9.83 14.53
CA THR A 248 -4.41 10.47 15.66
C THR A 248 -3.52 11.62 15.19
N VAL A 249 -3.22 12.57 16.07
CA VAL A 249 -2.31 13.71 15.77
C VAL A 249 -0.94 13.18 15.34
N LEU A 250 -0.36 12.25 16.09
CA LEU A 250 0.93 11.63 15.78
C LEU A 250 0.91 10.91 14.42
N SER A 251 -0.15 10.16 14.09
CA SER A 251 -0.24 9.51 12.79
C SER A 251 -0.33 10.49 11.62
N ARG A 252 -0.80 11.72 11.83
CA ARG A 252 -0.78 12.76 10.79
C ARG A 252 0.59 13.40 10.62
N LEU A 253 1.31 13.56 11.73
CA LEU A 253 2.60 14.23 11.80
C LEU A 253 3.78 13.29 11.50
N SER A 254 3.59 11.97 11.59
CA SER A 254 4.65 10.97 11.35
C SER A 254 5.33 11.12 9.99
N ARG A 255 4.58 11.55 8.95
CA ARG A 255 5.14 11.79 7.61
C ARG A 255 6.17 12.91 7.56
N PHE A 256 6.22 13.75 8.59
CA PHE A 256 7.24 14.79 8.77
C PHE A 256 8.34 14.36 9.75
N ASN A 257 8.40 13.08 10.10
CA ASN A 257 9.25 12.50 11.14
C ASN A 257 9.03 13.11 12.53
N ILE A 258 7.82 13.57 12.82
CA ILE A 258 7.45 14.07 14.14
C ILE A 258 6.80 12.94 14.94
N SER A 259 7.41 12.62 16.06
CA SER A 259 7.07 11.55 16.99
C SER A 259 6.67 12.10 18.36
N PHE A 260 6.31 11.21 19.30
CA PHE A 260 6.06 11.60 20.68
C PHE A 260 7.28 12.23 21.34
N ASP A 261 8.49 11.76 21.00
CA ASP A 261 9.73 12.24 21.61
C ASP A 261 9.99 13.71 21.24
N ASP A 262 9.70 14.11 19.99
CA ASP A 262 9.82 15.51 19.56
C ASP A 262 8.89 16.44 20.36
N PHE A 263 7.72 15.95 20.74
CA PHE A 263 6.78 16.68 21.59
C PHE A 263 7.29 16.77 23.03
N TYR A 264 7.74 15.66 23.61
CA TYR A 264 8.20 15.60 24.99
C TYR A 264 9.49 16.40 25.21
N GLU A 265 10.51 16.22 24.36
CA GLU A 265 11.80 16.89 24.46
C GLU A 265 11.67 18.43 24.34
N ASN A 266 10.71 18.92 23.55
CA ASN A 266 10.43 20.36 23.39
C ASN A 266 9.54 20.96 24.50
N SER A 267 8.98 20.15 25.40
CA SER A 267 8.02 20.62 26.42
C SER A 267 8.65 21.17 27.70
N SER A 268 9.97 21.05 27.88
CA SER A 268 10.68 21.37 29.14
C SER A 268 10.15 20.64 30.39
N HIS A 269 9.35 19.57 30.24
CA HIS A 269 8.81 18.77 31.33
C HIS A 269 9.77 17.65 31.74
N ASP A 270 9.95 17.44 33.05
CA ASP A 270 10.82 16.40 33.61
C ASP A 270 10.09 15.07 33.89
N ASP A 271 8.77 15.00 33.68
CA ASP A 271 7.94 13.81 33.94
C ASP A 271 7.27 13.29 32.67
N GLU A 272 7.94 12.34 32.00
CA GLU A 272 7.46 11.67 30.79
C GLU A 272 6.10 10.99 30.98
N ILE A 273 5.86 10.38 32.15
CA ILE A 273 4.62 9.64 32.40
C ILE A 273 3.46 10.63 32.55
N GLY A 274 3.68 11.72 33.28
CA GLY A 274 2.71 12.81 33.40
C GLY A 274 2.42 13.47 32.05
N TYR A 275 3.46 13.75 31.26
CA TYR A 275 3.34 14.29 29.91
C TYR A 275 2.50 13.36 29.02
N ALA A 276 2.85 12.07 28.97
CA ALA A 276 2.17 11.08 28.15
C ALA A 276 0.67 10.98 28.46
N ALA A 277 0.29 11.06 29.75
CA ALA A 277 -1.10 11.01 30.16
C ALA A 277 -1.92 12.18 29.60
N VAL A 278 -1.39 13.41 29.65
CA VAL A 278 -2.05 14.61 29.12
C VAL A 278 -2.07 14.61 27.59
N PHE A 279 -0.93 14.30 26.97
CA PHE A 279 -0.80 14.28 25.51
C PHE A 279 -1.68 13.19 24.87
N TYR A 280 -1.88 12.05 25.54
CA TYR A 280 -2.72 10.95 25.03
C TYR A 280 -4.13 11.40 24.67
N ASP A 281 -4.76 12.22 25.53
CA ASP A 281 -6.11 12.75 25.29
C ASP A 281 -6.10 13.72 24.11
N PHE A 282 -5.10 14.61 24.03
CA PHE A 282 -4.94 15.53 22.91
C PHE A 282 -4.78 14.79 21.57
N ASN A 283 -3.92 13.77 21.55
CA ASN A 283 -3.55 13.00 20.37
C ASN A 283 -4.74 12.26 19.74
N ARG A 284 -5.73 11.86 20.56
CA ARG A 284 -6.90 11.07 20.12
C ARG A 284 -8.18 11.89 19.98
N ASP A 285 -8.17 13.17 20.34
CA ASP A 285 -9.34 14.04 20.15
C ASP A 285 -9.52 14.39 18.67
N ASN A 286 -10.68 14.04 18.10
CA ASN A 286 -11.00 14.28 16.69
C ASN A 286 -10.97 15.77 16.30
N ARG A 287 -11.21 16.71 17.23
CA ARG A 287 -11.08 18.15 16.98
C ARG A 287 -9.62 18.53 16.76
N ASN A 288 -8.70 17.98 17.56
CA ASN A 288 -7.26 18.21 17.39
C ASN A 288 -6.73 17.56 16.11
N VAL A 289 -7.17 16.35 15.80
CA VAL A 289 -6.85 15.69 14.51
C VAL A 289 -7.36 16.51 13.32
N SER A 290 -8.55 17.13 13.44
CA SER A 290 -9.11 18.00 12.41
C SER A 290 -8.28 19.27 12.23
N PHE A 291 -7.95 19.94 13.33
CA PHE A 291 -7.08 21.13 13.34
C PHE A 291 -5.71 20.85 12.70
N VAL A 292 -5.01 19.81 13.16
CA VAL A 292 -3.71 19.39 12.60
C VAL A 292 -3.86 19.04 11.13
N SER A 293 -4.93 18.34 10.73
CA SER A 293 -5.16 18.03 9.31
C SER A 293 -5.34 19.28 8.44
N SER A 294 -5.99 20.34 8.95
CA SER A 294 -6.12 21.61 8.25
C SER A 294 -4.78 22.32 8.09
N VAL A 295 -3.98 22.38 9.15
CA VAL A 295 -2.62 22.94 9.13
C VAL A 295 -1.75 22.19 8.13
N LEU A 296 -1.75 20.87 8.19
CA LEU A 296 -0.96 20.03 7.30
C LEU A 296 -1.35 20.16 5.83
N ASN A 297 -2.63 20.47 5.54
CA ASN A 297 -3.04 20.76 4.17
C ASN A 297 -2.43 22.06 3.66
N LEU A 298 -2.32 23.11 4.48
CA LEU A 298 -1.62 24.34 4.10
C LEU A 298 -0.14 24.07 3.84
N ILE A 299 0.49 23.24 4.69
CA ILE A 299 1.87 22.80 4.48
C ILE A 299 2.02 22.05 3.15
N ASP A 300 1.09 21.16 2.82
CA ASP A 300 1.10 20.44 1.53
C ASP A 300 1.00 21.39 0.34
N GLU A 301 0.12 22.39 0.40
CA GLU A 301 -0.03 23.40 -0.66
C GLU A 301 1.25 24.21 -0.86
N VAL A 302 1.96 24.52 0.24
CA VAL A 302 3.27 25.20 0.17
C VAL A 302 4.34 24.29 -0.42
N GLN A 303 4.41 23.03 -0.02
CA GLN A 303 5.38 22.07 -0.56
C GLN A 303 5.18 21.77 -2.05
N LEU A 304 3.95 21.91 -2.55
CA LEU A 304 3.60 21.71 -3.94
C LEU A 304 3.70 22.99 -4.79
N ASP A 305 4.22 24.08 -4.21
CA ASP A 305 4.29 25.41 -4.82
C ASP A 305 2.93 25.93 -5.33
N MET A 306 1.82 25.41 -4.76
CA MET A 306 0.46 25.90 -5.05
C MET A 306 0.18 27.20 -4.29
N LEU A 307 0.78 27.35 -3.11
CA LEU A 307 0.79 28.54 -2.28
C LEU A 307 2.21 28.83 -1.80
N THR A 308 2.52 30.08 -1.49
CA THR A 308 3.76 30.45 -0.80
C THR A 308 3.55 30.51 0.71
N VAL A 309 4.64 30.49 1.50
CA VAL A 309 4.56 30.71 2.96
C VAL A 309 3.81 32.00 3.28
N ALA A 310 4.06 33.07 2.52
CA ALA A 310 3.40 34.37 2.71
C ALA A 310 1.88 34.31 2.45
N ASP A 311 1.42 33.45 1.55
CA ASP A 311 -0.01 33.28 1.27
C ASP A 311 -0.75 32.59 2.42
N VAL A 312 -0.07 31.67 3.12
CA VAL A 312 -0.69 30.85 4.19
C VAL A 312 -0.45 31.40 5.59
N GLU A 313 0.54 32.27 5.80
CA GLU A 313 1.00 32.72 7.12
C GLU A 313 -0.13 33.22 8.03
N ALA A 314 -0.95 34.16 7.53
CA ALA A 314 -2.02 34.75 8.32
C ALA A 314 -3.08 33.70 8.74
N VAL A 315 -3.47 32.82 7.81
CA VAL A 315 -4.45 31.76 8.05
C VAL A 315 -3.89 30.71 9.01
N TYR A 316 -2.63 30.33 8.83
CA TYR A 316 -1.93 29.39 9.69
C TYR A 316 -1.89 29.89 11.15
N LYS A 317 -1.49 31.15 11.36
CA LYS A 317 -1.47 31.79 12.69
C LYS A 317 -2.88 31.90 13.30
N GLU A 318 -3.89 32.24 12.50
CA GLU A 318 -5.29 32.30 12.95
C GLU A 318 -5.83 30.93 13.38
N LEU A 319 -5.48 29.85 12.66
CA LEU A 319 -5.86 28.49 13.02
C LEU A 319 -5.27 28.08 14.38
N ILE A 320 -3.98 28.36 14.61
CA ILE A 320 -3.34 28.09 15.91
C ILE A 320 -4.04 28.85 17.02
N PHE A 321 -4.20 30.17 16.87
CA PHE A 321 -4.81 30.99 17.91
C PHE A 321 -6.25 30.57 18.19
N SER A 322 -7.05 30.31 17.15
CA SER A 322 -8.47 29.98 17.32
C SER A 322 -8.69 28.60 17.96
N HIS A 323 -7.78 27.65 17.76
CA HIS A 323 -7.93 26.28 18.26
C HIS A 323 -7.22 26.06 19.59
N LEU A 324 -6.05 26.67 19.79
CA LEU A 324 -5.18 26.47 20.96
C LEU A 324 -5.13 27.68 21.91
N ASP A 325 -5.72 28.82 21.56
CA ASP A 325 -5.61 30.10 22.31
C ASP A 325 -4.14 30.56 22.53
N ILE A 326 -3.25 30.16 21.62
CA ILE A 326 -1.83 30.54 21.64
C ILE A 326 -1.58 31.64 20.61
N ASP A 327 -1.13 32.82 21.07
CA ASP A 327 -0.74 33.91 20.16
C ASP A 327 0.66 33.67 19.60
N VAL A 328 0.73 33.55 18.27
CA VAL A 328 1.94 33.33 17.46
C VAL A 328 2.15 34.44 16.43
N LYS A 329 1.55 35.62 16.61
CA LYS A 329 1.62 36.72 15.61
C LYS A 329 3.05 37.17 15.32
N GLU A 330 3.88 37.24 16.34
CA GLU A 330 5.27 37.69 16.25
C GLU A 330 6.24 36.58 15.79
N GLU A 331 5.78 35.32 15.74
CA GLU A 331 6.61 34.21 15.25
C GLU A 331 6.91 34.37 13.76
N LYS A 332 8.18 34.19 13.40
CA LYS A 332 8.63 34.35 12.02
C LYS A 332 8.51 33.01 11.28
N ILE A 333 7.89 33.03 10.10
CA ILE A 333 7.72 31.84 9.26
C ILE A 333 8.38 32.09 7.91
N GLU A 334 9.52 31.46 7.66
CA GLU A 334 10.26 31.53 6.39
C GLU A 334 10.07 30.27 5.54
N ASN A 335 9.86 29.12 6.18
CA ASN A 335 9.78 27.83 5.52
C ASN A 335 8.82 26.86 6.25
N VAL A 336 8.60 25.68 5.64
CA VAL A 336 7.71 24.64 6.20
C VAL A 336 8.22 24.08 7.54
N GLY A 337 9.54 24.04 7.76
CA GLY A 337 10.13 23.62 9.03
C GLY A 337 9.68 24.52 10.18
N ASP A 338 9.72 25.84 9.99
CA ASP A 338 9.26 26.81 10.99
C ASP A 338 7.77 26.62 11.32
N MET A 339 6.95 26.31 10.31
CA MET A 339 5.53 25.97 10.55
C MET A 339 5.41 24.72 11.44
N LEU A 340 6.15 23.65 11.16
CA LEU A 340 6.07 22.44 11.98
C LEU A 340 6.55 22.66 13.42
N GLU A 341 7.64 23.42 13.61
CA GLU A 341 8.17 23.78 14.93
C GLU A 341 7.15 24.60 15.73
N ILE A 342 6.62 25.67 15.15
CA ILE A 342 5.59 26.51 15.77
C ILE A 342 4.35 25.68 16.14
N LEU A 343 3.95 24.72 15.32
CA LEU A 343 2.82 23.84 15.61
C LEU A 343 3.09 22.98 16.86
N VAL A 344 4.25 22.31 16.91
CA VAL A 344 4.65 21.46 18.04
C VAL A 344 4.73 22.28 19.32
N ASP A 345 5.41 23.43 19.27
CA ASP A 345 5.56 24.34 20.41
C ASP A 345 4.22 24.88 20.88
N SER A 346 3.33 25.27 19.98
CA SER A 346 1.99 25.77 20.33
C SER A 346 1.14 24.70 21.01
N ILE A 347 1.24 23.44 20.57
CA ILE A 347 0.55 22.33 21.22
C ILE A 347 1.12 22.10 22.62
N ASN A 348 2.44 22.11 22.78
CA ASN A 348 3.08 21.98 24.09
C ASN A 348 2.63 23.08 25.06
N ARG A 349 2.65 24.34 24.61
CA ARG A 349 2.17 25.49 25.41
C ARG A 349 0.69 25.32 25.79
N TYR A 350 -0.17 24.92 24.86
CA TYR A 350 -1.59 24.67 25.17
C TYR A 350 -1.81 23.59 26.22
N LEU A 351 -0.95 22.56 26.25
CA LEU A 351 -1.12 21.44 27.18
C LEU A 351 -0.59 21.75 28.59
N PHE A 352 0.38 22.65 28.72
CA PHE A 352 1.15 22.78 29.96
C PHE A 352 1.43 24.22 30.47
N ASP A 353 1.15 25.27 29.69
CA ASP A 353 1.15 26.67 30.16
C ASP A 353 -0.27 27.11 30.57
#